data_AF-A0A5N7C8Z5-F1
#
_entry.id   AF-A0A5N7C8Z5-F1
#
_cell.length_a   1.000
_cell.length_b   1.000
_cell.length_c   1.000
_cell.angle_alpha   90.00
_cell.angle_beta   90.00
_cell.angle_gamma   90.00
#
_symmetry.space_group_name_H-M   'P 1'
#
loop_
_entity.id
_entity.type
_entity.pdbx_description
1 polymer ?
#
loop_
_entity_poly.entity_id
_entity_poly.type
_entity_poly.pdbx_seq_one_letter_code
_entity_poly.pdbx_strand_id
1 'polypeptide(L)'
;MLAIEHAAVLTNIICGLVARDNNHLPTDVIERVLSRYDNKTPPPPHLGQDQDHRALVRMQTLQSAMDRLVVRYISSYVGDLHADQFCDDAIGGEKIDYLPLPARSLTISMPFNPSRGIGQHECLWLRARRAMPLLVMSVAAFVAMFTVAPFNDTHAILVSCRYGEVVLQDQFYYVRFLGDFSRSGVLRFIPLSLFADYGVWYGIMLIESARQAHRLNILRLALLWGMLNMWGIAIVVPVYYFVYYLLTPLSTFDAADMRLTDRASTRTVLPTQLATHYATFLMAYLGPTLAQCQAAGFLLRSRSTVQHQTKLAHMKTFWQVNVLGKLNCIQSVTKVMKAQDPCTLNHRGRIRDIGRESF
;
A
#
# COMPACT_ATOMS: atom_id res chain seq x y z
N MET A 1 -23.96 6.63 -20.11
CA MET A 1 -24.39 6.35 -18.73
C MET A 1 -25.26 7.49 -18.21
N LEU A 2 -24.77 8.72 -18.26
CA LEU A 2 -25.45 9.94 -17.81
C LEU A 2 -26.94 10.04 -18.22
N ALA A 3 -27.28 9.89 -19.52
CA ALA A 3 -28.67 10.00 -19.98
C ALA A 3 -29.62 8.96 -19.35
N ILE A 4 -29.10 7.78 -18.99
CA ILE A 4 -29.88 6.72 -18.35
C ILE A 4 -30.15 7.08 -16.89
N GLU A 5 -29.17 7.66 -16.19
CA GLU A 5 -29.34 8.15 -14.82
C GLU A 5 -30.33 9.32 -14.77
N HIS A 6 -30.23 10.28 -15.70
CA HIS A 6 -31.21 11.36 -15.84
C HIS A 6 -32.63 10.82 -16.06
N ALA A 7 -32.78 9.83 -16.93
CA ALA A 7 -34.07 9.17 -17.12
C ALA A 7 -34.56 8.50 -15.83
N ALA A 8 -33.67 7.84 -15.07
CA ALA A 8 -34.03 7.21 -13.79
C ALA A 8 -34.49 8.24 -12.74
N VAL A 9 -33.74 9.33 -12.55
CA VAL A 9 -34.12 10.43 -11.63
C VAL A 9 -35.48 11.00 -12.01
N LEU A 10 -35.65 11.32 -13.30
CA LEU A 10 -36.90 11.88 -13.81
C LEU A 10 -38.07 10.91 -13.59
N THR A 11 -37.87 9.62 -13.86
CA THR A 11 -38.91 8.60 -13.68
C THR A 11 -39.27 8.43 -12.20
N ASN A 12 -38.29 8.46 -11.28
CA ASN A 12 -38.54 8.42 -9.84
C ASN A 12 -39.40 9.60 -9.38
N ILE A 13 -39.11 10.79 -9.90
CA ILE A 13 -39.86 12.02 -9.62
C ILE A 13 -41.30 11.93 -10.14
N ILE A 14 -41.48 11.50 -11.40
CA ILE A 14 -42.80 11.33 -12.02
C ILE A 14 -43.61 10.27 -11.27
N CYS A 15 -43.00 9.14 -10.92
CA CYS A 15 -43.68 8.08 -10.17
C CYS A 15 -44.12 8.57 -8.78
N GLY A 16 -43.29 9.35 -8.09
CA GLY A 16 -43.65 9.98 -6.82
C GLY A 16 -44.78 11.01 -6.93
N LEU A 17 -44.92 11.67 -8.08
CA LEU A 17 -46.02 12.59 -8.38
C LEU A 17 -47.34 11.82 -8.60
N VAL A 18 -47.31 10.79 -9.47
CA VAL A 18 -48.48 9.96 -9.79
C VAL A 18 -48.98 9.21 -8.54
N ALA A 19 -48.08 8.75 -7.68
CA ALA A 19 -48.45 8.08 -6.44
C ALA A 19 -49.14 9.00 -5.41
N ARG A 20 -49.01 10.34 -5.55
CA ARG A 20 -49.60 11.32 -4.63
C ARG A 20 -50.96 11.84 -5.07
N ASP A 21 -51.23 11.93 -6.37
CA ASP A 21 -52.46 12.56 -6.87
C ASP A 21 -52.93 11.90 -8.19
N ASN A 22 -54.13 11.33 -8.20
CA ASN A 22 -54.64 10.50 -9.30
C ASN A 22 -55.52 11.25 -10.30
N ASN A 23 -56.05 12.43 -9.93
CA ASN A 23 -57.19 12.97 -10.66
C ASN A 23 -56.92 14.29 -11.41
N HIS A 24 -56.07 15.21 -10.93
CA HIS A 24 -55.60 16.36 -11.70
C HIS A 24 -54.30 16.94 -11.12
N LEU A 25 -53.19 16.88 -11.85
CA LEU A 25 -51.96 17.57 -11.48
C LEU A 25 -52.00 19.03 -11.97
N PRO A 26 -51.99 20.02 -11.08
CA PRO A 26 -51.93 21.42 -11.48
C PRO A 26 -50.52 21.78 -11.97
N THR A 27 -50.44 22.68 -12.95
CA THR A 27 -49.21 23.01 -13.69
C THR A 27 -48.12 23.58 -12.77
N ASP A 28 -48.48 24.28 -11.71
CA ASP A 28 -47.58 24.85 -10.71
C ASP A 28 -46.82 23.78 -9.91
N VAL A 29 -47.47 22.64 -9.62
CA VAL A 29 -46.84 21.49 -8.95
C VAL A 29 -45.86 20.80 -9.88
N ILE A 30 -46.21 20.67 -11.16
CA ILE A 30 -45.32 20.10 -12.18
C ILE A 30 -44.08 20.98 -12.34
N GLU A 31 -44.25 22.30 -12.47
CA GLU A 31 -43.14 23.25 -12.61
C GLU A 31 -42.25 23.28 -11.36
N ARG A 32 -42.84 23.21 -10.16
CA ARG A 32 -42.07 23.10 -8.90
C ARG A 32 -41.27 21.80 -8.80
N VAL A 33 -41.79 20.71 -9.35
CA VAL A 33 -41.13 19.41 -9.28
C VAL A 33 -40.09 19.23 -10.39
N LEU A 34 -40.33 19.77 -11.59
CA LEU A 34 -39.32 19.86 -12.65
C LEU A 34 -38.21 20.84 -12.27
N SER A 35 -38.51 21.99 -11.68
CA SER A 35 -37.47 22.86 -11.12
C SER A 35 -36.73 22.18 -9.96
N ARG A 36 -37.37 21.24 -9.24
CA ARG A 36 -36.64 20.38 -8.30
C ARG A 36 -35.77 19.36 -9.03
N TYR A 37 -36.17 18.80 -10.18
CA TYR A 37 -35.25 18.01 -11.00
C TYR A 37 -34.03 18.86 -11.40
N ASP A 38 -34.26 20.07 -11.91
CA ASP A 38 -33.20 21.00 -12.34
C ASP A 38 -32.31 21.49 -11.17
N ASN A 39 -32.86 21.64 -9.96
CA ASN A 39 -32.13 22.12 -8.77
C ASN A 39 -31.57 20.99 -7.88
N LYS A 40 -32.20 19.81 -7.88
CA LYS A 40 -31.77 18.58 -7.18
C LYS A 40 -30.83 17.76 -8.03
N THR A 41 -30.60 18.15 -9.27
CA THR A 41 -29.24 18.35 -9.76
C THR A 41 -28.62 19.59 -9.10
N PRO A 42 -27.99 19.49 -7.90
CA PRO A 42 -26.72 20.19 -7.82
C PRO A 42 -25.89 19.61 -8.97
N PRO A 43 -25.10 20.39 -9.73
CA PRO A 43 -24.35 19.85 -10.86
C PRO A 43 -23.58 18.61 -10.40
N PRO A 44 -23.98 17.37 -10.74
CA PRO A 44 -23.18 16.20 -10.41
C PRO A 44 -22.07 16.19 -11.47
N PRO A 45 -20.92 15.59 -11.16
CA PRO A 45 -19.58 16.16 -11.24
C PRO A 45 -19.09 16.62 -12.63
N HIS A 46 -19.81 17.50 -13.33
CA HIS A 46 -19.45 17.92 -14.69
C HIS A 46 -18.06 18.55 -14.76
N LEU A 47 -17.62 19.31 -13.74
CA LEU A 47 -16.30 19.93 -13.79
C LEU A 47 -15.15 18.92 -13.72
N GLY A 48 -15.29 17.89 -12.87
CA GLY A 48 -14.30 16.82 -12.71
C GLY A 48 -14.38 15.81 -13.85
N GLN A 49 -15.60 15.37 -14.18
CA GLN A 49 -15.86 14.44 -15.27
C GLN A 49 -15.52 15.04 -16.64
N ASP A 50 -15.75 16.33 -16.88
CA ASP A 50 -15.28 17.01 -18.10
C ASP A 50 -13.76 17.18 -18.12
N GLN A 51 -13.10 17.38 -16.98
CA GLN A 51 -11.64 17.39 -16.92
C GLN A 51 -11.07 16.01 -17.24
N ASP A 52 -11.62 14.96 -16.65
CA ASP A 52 -11.20 13.58 -16.85
C ASP A 52 -11.50 13.12 -18.29
N HIS A 53 -12.69 13.42 -18.83
CA HIS A 53 -13.03 13.14 -20.22
C HIS A 53 -12.14 13.91 -21.19
N ARG A 54 -11.84 15.20 -20.94
CA ARG A 54 -10.89 15.96 -21.77
C ARG A 54 -9.48 15.37 -21.70
N ALA A 55 -9.04 14.91 -20.54
CA ALA A 55 -7.75 14.24 -20.39
C ALA A 55 -7.72 12.91 -21.17
N LEU A 56 -8.77 12.11 -21.08
CA LEU A 56 -8.91 10.85 -21.83
C LEU A 56 -8.93 11.09 -23.34
N VAL A 57 -9.67 12.11 -23.82
CA VAL A 57 -9.68 12.49 -25.24
C VAL A 57 -8.30 12.94 -25.71
N ARG A 58 -7.54 13.69 -24.89
CA ARG A 58 -6.15 14.06 -25.21
C ARG A 58 -5.23 12.83 -25.31
N MET A 59 -5.38 11.87 -24.40
CA MET A 59 -4.63 10.62 -24.44
C MET A 59 -4.98 9.76 -25.66
N GLN A 60 -6.26 9.66 -26.00
CA GLN A 60 -6.74 8.95 -27.20
C GLN A 60 -6.26 9.60 -28.50
N THR A 61 -6.23 10.93 -28.54
CA THR A 61 -5.75 11.70 -29.70
C THR A 61 -4.22 11.86 -29.72
N LEU A 62 -3.50 11.36 -28.72
CA LEU A 62 -2.03 11.38 -28.62
C LEU A 62 -1.42 12.77 -28.88
N GLN A 63 -2.12 13.82 -28.42
CA GLN A 63 -1.80 15.21 -28.74
C GLN A 63 -0.41 15.60 -28.21
N SER A 64 -0.08 15.25 -26.96
CA SER A 64 1.23 15.54 -26.37
C SER A 64 2.25 14.42 -26.56
N ALA A 65 3.54 14.77 -26.60
CA ALA A 65 4.62 13.79 -26.54
C ALA A 65 4.57 12.96 -25.23
N MET A 66 4.12 13.58 -24.14
CA MET A 66 3.90 12.87 -22.87
C MET A 66 2.77 11.85 -23.00
N ASP A 67 1.66 12.20 -23.64
CA ASP A 67 0.53 11.28 -23.86
C ASP A 67 0.98 10.07 -24.69
N ARG A 68 1.84 10.27 -25.70
CA ARG A 68 2.42 9.16 -26.48
C ARG A 68 3.27 8.22 -25.63
N LEU A 69 4.06 8.77 -24.71
CA LEU A 69 4.88 7.96 -23.81
C LEU A 69 4.00 7.18 -22.84
N VAL A 70 3.00 7.84 -22.24
CA VAL A 70 2.02 7.22 -21.34
C VAL A 70 1.27 6.10 -22.06
N VAL A 71 0.69 6.35 -23.24
CA VAL A 71 -0.05 5.31 -23.97
C VAL A 71 0.87 4.15 -24.36
N ARG A 72 2.13 4.41 -24.74
CA ARG A 72 3.04 3.34 -25.17
C ARG A 72 3.55 2.46 -24.03
N TYR A 73 3.86 3.05 -22.88
CA TYR A 73 4.54 2.34 -21.79
C TYR A 73 3.66 2.04 -20.58
N ILE A 74 2.62 2.85 -20.37
CA ILE A 74 1.77 2.77 -19.17
C ILE A 74 0.44 2.08 -19.52
N SER A 75 -0.13 2.27 -20.72
CA SER A 75 -1.45 1.72 -21.10
C SER A 75 -1.65 0.23 -20.80
N SER A 76 -0.64 -0.61 -21.05
CA SER A 76 -0.71 -2.05 -20.77
C SER A 76 -0.88 -2.38 -19.29
N TYR A 77 -0.53 -1.46 -18.39
CA TYR A 77 -0.67 -1.60 -16.94
C TYR A 77 -1.97 -1.00 -16.40
N VAL A 78 -2.70 -0.19 -17.18
CA VAL A 78 -3.90 0.57 -16.74
C VAL A 78 -5.21 -0.08 -17.20
N GLY A 79 -5.17 -1.13 -18.04
CA GLY A 79 -6.38 -1.76 -18.57
C GLY A 79 -7.42 -2.14 -17.51
N ASP A 80 -6.99 -2.80 -16.44
CA ASP A 80 -7.89 -3.18 -15.32
C ASP A 80 -8.39 -1.94 -14.56
N LEU A 81 -7.53 -0.94 -14.38
CA LEU A 81 -7.85 0.27 -13.64
C LEU A 81 -8.92 1.13 -14.33
N HIS A 82 -9.00 1.08 -15.67
CA HIS A 82 -10.08 1.70 -16.42
C HIS A 82 -11.43 1.00 -16.19
N ALA A 83 -11.42 -0.34 -16.07
CA ALA A 83 -12.63 -1.08 -15.77
C ALA A 83 -13.12 -0.76 -14.35
N ASP A 84 -12.19 -0.62 -13.39
CA ASP A 84 -12.52 -0.23 -12.02
C ASP A 84 -13.07 1.19 -11.95
N GLN A 85 -12.46 2.13 -12.67
CA GLN A 85 -12.95 3.51 -12.75
C GLN A 85 -14.38 3.54 -13.30
N PHE A 86 -14.68 2.76 -14.35
CA PHE A 86 -16.03 2.64 -14.87
C PHE A 86 -17.00 2.00 -13.85
N CYS A 87 -16.54 1.02 -13.06
CA CYS A 87 -17.37 0.43 -12.00
C CYS A 87 -17.63 1.42 -10.85
N ASP A 88 -16.67 2.28 -10.52
CA ASP A 88 -16.79 3.33 -9.51
C ASP A 88 -17.75 4.44 -9.96
N ASP A 89 -17.74 4.76 -11.25
CA ASP A 89 -18.76 5.62 -11.86
C ASP A 89 -20.17 5.01 -11.73
N ALA A 90 -20.27 3.68 -11.77
CA ALA A 90 -21.54 2.96 -11.75
C ALA A 90 -22.09 2.64 -10.35
N ILE A 91 -21.23 2.50 -9.33
CA ILE A 91 -21.60 1.96 -8.00
C ILE A 91 -22.64 2.81 -7.27
N GLY A 92 -22.59 4.12 -7.50
CA GLY A 92 -23.46 5.14 -6.88
C GLY A 92 -24.47 5.75 -7.84
N GLY A 93 -24.62 5.20 -9.04
CA GLY A 93 -25.54 5.74 -10.04
C GLY A 93 -26.99 5.75 -9.58
N GLU A 94 -27.81 6.64 -10.16
CA GLU A 94 -29.23 6.69 -9.81
C GLU A 94 -29.94 5.40 -10.27
N LYS A 95 -30.66 4.76 -9.34
CA LYS A 95 -31.52 3.61 -9.62
C LYS A 95 -32.98 4.02 -9.74
N ILE A 96 -33.77 3.22 -10.45
CA ILE A 96 -35.23 3.37 -10.46
C ILE A 96 -35.81 2.82 -9.15
N ASP A 97 -36.50 3.64 -8.37
CA ASP A 97 -36.89 3.32 -6.99
C ASP A 97 -38.00 2.29 -6.86
N TYR A 98 -38.92 2.26 -7.81
CA TYR A 98 -40.04 1.32 -7.81
C TYR A 98 -39.68 -0.06 -8.37
N LEU A 99 -38.47 -0.23 -8.92
CA LEU A 99 -37.96 -1.53 -9.36
C LEU A 99 -37.06 -2.14 -8.29
N PRO A 100 -37.21 -3.44 -7.98
CA PRO A 100 -36.29 -4.11 -7.08
C PRO A 100 -34.89 -4.16 -7.68
N LEU A 101 -33.87 -4.02 -6.84
CA LEU A 101 -32.48 -4.18 -7.26
C LEU A 101 -32.25 -5.62 -7.74
N PRO A 102 -31.58 -5.81 -8.89
CA PRO A 102 -31.25 -7.15 -9.35
C PRO A 102 -30.29 -7.80 -8.35
N ALA A 103 -30.58 -9.03 -7.91
CA ALA A 103 -29.78 -9.75 -6.91
C ALA A 103 -28.28 -9.83 -7.28
N ARG A 104 -27.97 -9.83 -8.57
CA ARG A 104 -26.60 -9.82 -9.08
C ARG A 104 -25.85 -8.53 -8.70
N SER A 105 -26.50 -7.37 -8.75
CA SER A 105 -25.88 -6.08 -8.40
C SER A 105 -25.44 -5.99 -6.93
N LEU A 106 -26.05 -6.78 -6.05
CA LEU A 106 -25.72 -6.85 -4.63
C LEU A 106 -24.64 -7.90 -4.30
N THR A 107 -24.35 -8.81 -5.21
CA THR A 107 -23.49 -9.99 -4.98
C THR A 107 -22.19 -9.97 -5.78
N ILE A 108 -21.99 -8.99 -6.67
CA ILE A 108 -20.75 -8.80 -7.44
C ILE A 108 -19.63 -8.27 -6.52
N SER A 109 -18.38 -8.35 -7.00
CA SER A 109 -17.15 -7.85 -6.35
C SER A 109 -17.19 -6.37 -5.93
N MET A 110 -18.03 -5.56 -6.56
CA MET A 110 -18.28 -4.16 -6.23
C MET A 110 -19.81 -3.95 -6.15
N PRO A 111 -20.42 -4.14 -4.97
CA PRO A 111 -21.87 -4.09 -4.81
C PRO A 111 -22.40 -2.67 -4.89
N PHE A 112 -23.59 -2.50 -5.46
CA PHE A 112 -24.25 -1.19 -5.56
C PHE A 112 -24.39 -0.52 -4.19
N ASN A 113 -23.96 0.74 -4.09
CA ASN A 113 -24.07 1.55 -2.89
C ASN A 113 -24.21 3.04 -3.24
N PRO A 114 -25.38 3.66 -2.99
CA PRO A 114 -25.64 5.07 -3.33
C PRO A 114 -24.84 6.07 -2.49
N SER A 115 -24.21 5.63 -1.39
CA SER A 115 -23.33 6.47 -0.57
C SER A 115 -21.87 6.42 -1.03
N ARG A 116 -21.60 5.92 -2.25
CA ARG A 116 -20.26 5.75 -2.83
C ARG A 116 -20.27 6.13 -4.30
N GLY A 117 -19.11 6.18 -4.93
CA GLY A 117 -18.93 6.60 -6.32
C GLY A 117 -18.47 8.05 -6.47
N ILE A 118 -18.63 8.58 -7.68
CA ILE A 118 -18.00 9.86 -8.09
C ILE A 118 -18.42 11.00 -7.15
N GLY A 119 -17.42 11.75 -6.68
CA GLY A 119 -17.62 12.92 -5.82
C GLY A 119 -17.90 12.58 -4.35
N GLN A 120 -18.07 11.29 -4.02
CA GLN A 120 -18.18 10.82 -2.62
C GLN A 120 -16.86 10.27 -2.07
N HIS A 121 -15.75 10.48 -2.79
CA HIS A 121 -14.43 10.12 -2.29
C HIS A 121 -14.02 10.95 -1.07
N GLU A 122 -13.26 10.31 -0.18
CA GLU A 122 -12.70 10.98 0.98
C GLU A 122 -11.81 12.15 0.57
N CYS A 123 -12.01 13.32 1.18
CA CYS A 123 -11.17 14.48 0.90
C CYS A 123 -9.73 14.25 1.37
N LEU A 124 -8.77 14.33 0.44
CA LEU A 124 -7.34 14.10 0.72
C LEU A 124 -6.81 15.02 1.84
N TRP A 125 -7.23 16.29 1.86
CA TRP A 125 -6.85 17.24 2.90
C TRP A 125 -7.33 16.86 4.30
N LEU A 126 -8.55 16.31 4.41
CA LEU A 126 -9.08 15.86 5.68
C LEU A 126 -8.28 14.66 6.21
N ARG A 127 -7.88 13.76 5.31
CA ARG A 127 -7.01 12.63 5.62
C ARG A 127 -5.62 13.09 6.03
N ALA A 128 -5.05 14.05 5.31
CA ALA A 128 -3.76 14.66 5.65
C ALA A 128 -3.78 15.19 7.08
N ARG A 129 -4.81 15.97 7.43
CA ARG A 129 -4.98 16.52 8.77
C ARG A 129 -5.09 15.42 9.83
N ARG A 130 -5.82 14.34 9.55
CA ARG A 130 -5.97 13.21 10.48
C ARG A 130 -4.69 12.41 10.68
N ALA A 131 -3.83 12.36 9.66
CA ALA A 131 -2.54 11.67 9.72
C ALA A 131 -1.37 12.53 10.22
N MET A 132 -1.57 13.83 10.46
CA MET A 132 -0.55 14.74 11.01
C MET A 132 0.20 14.20 12.25
N PRO A 133 -0.43 13.49 13.21
CA PRO A 133 0.30 12.93 14.35
C PRO A 133 1.47 12.01 13.94
N LEU A 134 1.37 11.31 12.80
CA LEU A 134 2.45 10.46 12.30
C LEU A 134 3.65 11.30 11.83
N LEU A 135 3.42 12.46 11.22
CA LEU A 135 4.49 13.39 10.85
C LEU A 135 5.14 14.01 12.09
N VAL A 136 4.35 14.38 13.11
CA VAL A 136 4.88 14.88 14.38
C VAL A 136 5.78 13.83 15.04
N MET A 137 5.37 12.55 15.03
CA MET A 137 6.19 11.45 15.52
C MET A 137 7.50 11.30 14.73
N SER A 138 7.48 11.46 13.40
CA SER A 138 8.70 11.43 12.60
C SER A 138 9.66 12.57 12.96
N VAL A 139 9.14 13.79 13.14
CA VAL A 139 9.95 14.96 13.55
C VAL A 139 10.50 14.77 14.97
N ALA A 140 9.70 14.27 15.90
CA ALA A 140 10.17 13.97 17.25
C ALA A 140 11.25 12.88 17.25
N ALA A 141 11.08 11.82 16.45
CA ALA A 141 12.10 10.78 16.27
C ALA A 141 13.37 11.33 15.63
N PHE A 142 13.25 12.23 14.65
CA PHE A 142 14.37 12.94 14.04
C PHE A 142 15.14 13.74 15.10
N VAL A 143 14.46 14.58 15.89
CA VAL A 143 15.09 15.36 16.98
C VAL A 143 15.74 14.45 18.02
N ALA A 144 15.04 13.40 18.48
CA ALA A 144 15.59 12.44 19.44
C ALA A 144 16.84 11.75 18.90
N MET A 145 16.86 11.38 17.62
CA MET A 145 18.03 10.81 16.97
C MET A 145 19.24 11.77 17.03
N PHE A 146 19.04 13.07 16.81
CA PHE A 146 20.12 14.07 16.93
C PHE A 146 20.61 14.28 18.34
N THR A 147 19.74 14.16 19.34
CA THR A 147 20.18 14.27 20.73
C THR A 147 21.07 13.11 21.15
N VAL A 148 20.86 11.92 20.58
CA VAL A 148 21.65 10.72 20.91
C VAL A 148 22.94 10.63 20.10
N ALA A 149 22.92 11.03 18.82
CA ALA A 149 24.08 10.97 17.93
C ALA A 149 24.16 12.24 17.04
N PRO A 150 24.96 13.26 17.45
CA PRO A 150 25.15 14.47 16.65
C PRO A 150 25.74 14.19 15.26
N PHE A 151 25.36 15.00 14.27
CA PHE A 151 25.89 14.88 12.91
C PHE A 151 27.41 15.07 12.83
N ASN A 152 27.97 15.95 13.67
CA ASN A 152 29.41 16.23 13.66
C ASN A 152 30.22 14.99 14.06
N ASP A 153 29.74 14.24 15.04
CA ASP A 153 30.41 13.02 15.51
C ASP A 153 30.27 11.90 14.47
N THR A 154 29.09 11.74 13.87
CA THR A 154 28.90 10.76 12.80
C THR A 154 29.71 11.08 11.55
N HIS A 155 29.82 12.36 11.17
CA HIS A 155 30.67 12.80 10.07
C HIS A 155 32.16 12.59 10.38
N ALA A 156 32.61 12.91 11.60
CA ALA A 156 33.99 12.67 12.02
C ALA A 156 34.36 11.18 12.00
N ILE A 157 33.44 10.30 12.41
CA ILE A 157 33.59 8.83 12.34
C ILE A 157 33.60 8.34 10.89
N LEU A 158 32.75 8.89 10.02
CA LEU A 158 32.73 8.55 8.59
C LEU A 158 34.03 8.94 7.87
N VAL A 159 34.57 10.13 8.18
CA VAL A 159 35.83 10.62 7.60
C VAL A 159 37.03 9.87 8.17
N SER A 160 37.06 9.61 9.47
CA SER A 160 38.17 8.90 10.12
C SER A 160 38.13 7.38 9.87
N CYS A 161 37.01 6.83 9.38
CA CYS A 161 36.76 5.40 9.23
C CYS A 161 37.09 4.58 10.48
N ARG A 162 36.96 5.19 11.67
CA ARG A 162 37.28 4.57 12.94
C ARG A 162 36.16 4.84 13.94
N TYR A 163 35.68 3.77 14.57
CA TYR A 163 34.76 3.86 15.69
C TYR A 163 35.47 3.29 16.93
N GLY A 164 36.03 4.17 17.76
CA GLY A 164 36.96 3.78 18.81
C GLY A 164 38.21 3.11 18.23
N GLU A 165 38.53 1.90 18.70
CA GLU A 165 39.66 1.10 18.21
C GLU A 165 39.36 0.30 16.93
N VAL A 166 38.09 0.25 16.50
CA VAL A 166 37.67 -0.56 15.36
C VAL A 166 37.77 0.24 14.07
N VAL A 167 38.60 -0.24 13.14
CA VAL A 167 38.65 0.27 11.76
C VAL A 167 37.42 -0.24 11.01
N LEU A 168 36.65 0.68 10.44
CA LEU A 168 35.51 0.39 9.58
C LEU A 168 36.01 0.05 8.17
N GLN A 169 35.42 -0.96 7.55
CA GLN A 169 35.80 -1.35 6.20
C GLN A 169 35.51 -0.25 5.18
N ASP A 170 36.53 0.15 4.41
CA ASP A 170 36.56 1.41 3.66
C ASP A 170 35.82 1.40 2.30
N GLN A 171 35.35 0.24 1.82
CA GLN A 171 34.39 0.16 0.70
C GLN A 171 33.41 -1.00 0.90
N PHE A 172 32.12 -0.67 1.00
CA PHE A 172 31.02 -1.64 1.08
C PHE A 172 30.40 -1.91 -0.30
N TYR A 173 30.21 -0.83 -1.06
CA TYR A 173 29.80 -0.87 -2.45
C TYR A 173 30.90 -0.18 -3.24
N TYR A 174 31.24 -0.68 -4.43
CA TYR A 174 32.17 -0.01 -5.36
C TYR A 174 31.68 1.40 -5.79
N VAL A 175 30.51 1.81 -5.30
CA VAL A 175 29.93 3.15 -5.43
C VAL A 175 30.06 3.87 -4.08
N ARG A 176 30.88 4.92 -4.05
CA ARG A 176 31.16 5.72 -2.85
C ARG A 176 29.90 6.22 -2.15
N PHE A 177 28.95 6.77 -2.91
CA PHE A 177 27.68 7.26 -2.39
C PHE A 177 26.90 6.19 -1.60
N LEU A 178 26.83 4.96 -2.12
CA LEU A 178 26.08 3.87 -1.49
C LEU A 178 26.83 3.31 -0.27
N GLY A 179 28.17 3.35 -0.31
CA GLY A 179 29.04 3.05 0.84
C GLY A 179 28.82 4.03 1.99
N ASP A 180 28.85 5.33 1.71
CA ASP A 180 28.63 6.39 2.71
C ASP A 180 27.20 6.32 3.28
N PHE A 181 26.21 6.07 2.42
CA PHE A 181 24.80 5.92 2.80
C PHE A 181 24.58 4.75 3.77
N SER A 182 25.14 3.57 3.46
CA SER A 182 24.99 2.37 4.29
C SER A 182 25.75 2.47 5.63
N ARG A 183 26.94 3.09 5.64
CA ARG A 183 27.72 3.35 6.87
C ARG A 183 26.97 4.19 7.89
N SER A 184 26.39 5.29 7.42
CA SER A 184 25.62 6.21 8.25
C SER A 184 24.48 5.47 8.96
N GLY A 185 23.81 4.55 8.26
CA GLY A 185 22.74 3.73 8.84
C GLY A 185 23.27 2.76 9.90
N VAL A 186 24.26 1.94 9.56
CA VAL A 186 24.75 0.86 10.45
C VAL A 186 25.28 1.41 11.79
N LEU A 187 25.99 2.54 11.77
CA LEU A 187 26.48 3.22 12.98
C LEU A 187 25.37 3.65 13.95
N ARG A 188 24.13 3.80 13.45
CA ARG A 188 22.97 4.25 14.22
C ARG A 188 22.07 3.08 14.69
N PHE A 189 22.34 1.84 14.27
CA PHE A 189 21.52 0.64 14.56
C PHE A 189 22.11 -0.31 15.62
N ILE A 190 22.93 0.20 16.55
CA ILE A 190 23.63 -0.61 17.56
C ILE A 190 22.70 -1.49 18.46
N PRO A 191 21.42 -1.18 18.72
CA PRO A 191 20.56 -2.09 19.49
C PRO A 191 20.05 -3.29 18.67
N LEU A 192 20.42 -4.51 19.09
CA LEU A 192 20.02 -5.80 18.50
C LEU A 192 18.51 -6.02 18.35
N SER A 193 17.67 -5.43 19.22
CA SER A 193 16.21 -5.57 19.16
C SER A 193 15.61 -4.90 17.92
N LEU A 194 16.08 -3.70 17.58
CA LEU A 194 15.57 -2.90 16.45
C LEU A 194 15.77 -3.60 15.10
N PHE A 195 16.86 -4.37 14.95
CA PHE A 195 17.18 -5.05 13.70
C PHE A 195 16.26 -6.26 13.42
N ALA A 196 15.85 -6.97 14.47
CA ALA A 196 14.88 -8.05 14.38
C ALA A 196 13.46 -7.54 14.11
N ASP A 197 13.12 -6.35 14.61
CA ASP A 197 11.83 -5.70 14.35
C ASP A 197 11.75 -5.13 12.93
N TYR A 198 12.86 -4.62 12.40
CA TYR A 198 12.94 -4.13 11.03
C TYR A 198 12.58 -5.20 9.99
N GLY A 199 13.06 -6.43 10.15
CA GLY A 199 12.77 -7.52 9.22
C GLY A 199 11.27 -7.80 9.12
N VAL A 200 10.55 -7.83 10.24
CA VAL A 200 9.09 -8.04 10.26
C VAL A 200 8.38 -6.88 9.59
N TRP A 201 8.72 -5.64 9.96
CA TRP A 201 8.10 -4.45 9.39
C TRP A 201 8.31 -4.37 7.87
N TYR A 202 9.55 -4.59 7.41
CA TYR A 202 9.88 -4.59 5.99
C TYR A 202 9.15 -5.72 5.24
N GLY A 203 8.88 -6.85 5.91
CA GLY A 203 8.14 -7.97 5.34
C GLY A 203 6.68 -7.61 5.10
N ILE A 204 6.04 -6.98 6.10
CA ILE A 204 4.68 -6.45 5.96
C ILE A 204 4.62 -5.45 4.81
N MET A 205 5.59 -4.53 4.73
CA MET A 205 5.66 -3.54 3.67
C MET A 205 5.84 -4.18 2.28
N LEU A 206 6.67 -5.21 2.13
CA LEU A 206 6.84 -5.95 0.88
C LEU A 206 5.53 -6.60 0.43
N ILE A 207 4.81 -7.26 1.35
CA ILE A 207 3.52 -7.88 1.06
C ILE A 207 2.49 -6.82 0.66
N GLU A 208 2.43 -5.72 1.40
CA GLU A 208 1.47 -4.64 1.14
C GLU A 208 1.75 -3.92 -0.18
N SER A 209 3.02 -3.80 -0.57
CA SER A 209 3.44 -3.25 -1.86
C SER A 209 3.06 -4.14 -3.05
N ALA A 210 2.87 -5.44 -2.81
CA ALA A 210 2.44 -6.42 -3.80
C ALA A 210 0.91 -6.48 -3.99
N ARG A 211 0.15 -5.62 -3.29
CA ARG A 211 -1.30 -5.51 -3.43
C ARG A 211 -1.68 -4.84 -4.75
N GLN A 212 -2.75 -5.32 -5.40
CA GLN A 212 -3.21 -4.80 -6.69
C GLN A 212 -3.62 -3.32 -6.62
N ALA A 213 -4.25 -2.89 -5.52
CA ALA A 213 -4.57 -1.48 -5.27
C ALA A 213 -3.38 -0.51 -5.41
N HIS A 214 -2.15 -0.97 -5.23
CA HIS A 214 -0.95 -0.13 -5.27
C HIS A 214 -0.20 -0.16 -6.61
N ARG A 215 -0.76 -0.77 -7.67
CA ARG A 215 -0.04 -1.05 -8.94
C ARG A 215 0.66 0.17 -9.57
N LEU A 216 0.06 1.35 -9.43
CA LEU A 216 0.57 2.64 -9.96
C LEU A 216 1.02 3.61 -8.85
N ASN A 217 0.97 3.20 -7.58
CA ASN A 217 1.23 4.06 -6.45
C ASN A 217 2.72 3.98 -6.04
N ILE A 218 3.24 5.05 -5.42
CA ILE A 218 4.62 5.09 -4.92
C ILE A 218 4.87 4.03 -3.83
N LEU A 219 3.80 3.52 -3.21
CA LEU A 219 3.82 2.44 -2.23
C LEU A 219 4.31 1.10 -2.81
N ARG A 220 4.23 0.91 -4.14
CA ARG A 220 4.79 -0.26 -4.83
C ARG A 220 6.32 -0.29 -4.77
N LEU A 221 6.96 0.87 -4.62
CA LEU A 221 8.42 0.99 -4.57
C LEU A 221 8.95 0.62 -3.17
N ALA A 222 8.61 -0.58 -2.68
CA ALA A 222 9.04 -1.09 -1.38
C ALA A 222 10.57 -1.06 -1.21
N LEU A 223 11.33 -1.32 -2.27
CA LEU A 223 12.79 -1.22 -2.25
C LEU A 223 13.25 0.20 -1.92
N LEU A 224 12.61 1.23 -2.48
CA LEU A 224 12.96 2.62 -2.22
C LEU A 224 12.67 3.00 -0.77
N TRP A 225 11.52 2.61 -0.24
CA TRP A 225 11.20 2.80 1.19
C TRP A 225 12.15 2.02 2.10
N GLY A 226 12.52 0.79 1.72
CA GLY A 226 13.52 -0.01 2.43
C GLY A 226 14.90 0.66 2.49
N MET A 227 15.34 1.24 1.38
CA MET A 227 16.59 2.00 1.34
C MET A 227 16.50 3.24 2.24
N LEU A 228 15.42 4.02 2.15
CA LEU A 228 15.22 5.20 3.01
C LEU A 228 15.27 4.85 4.50
N ASN A 229 14.75 3.69 4.92
CA ASN A 229 14.80 3.27 6.32
C ASN A 229 16.21 3.12 6.88
N MET A 230 17.25 2.99 6.05
CA MET A 230 18.64 3.03 6.51
C MET A 230 19.00 4.35 7.20
N TRP A 231 18.27 5.44 6.95
CA TRP A 231 18.44 6.70 7.70
C TRP A 231 17.87 6.66 9.11
N GLY A 232 16.97 5.72 9.39
CA GLY A 232 16.33 5.57 10.68
C GLY A 232 14.89 5.10 10.53
N ILE A 233 14.61 3.90 11.06
CA ILE A 233 13.27 3.30 11.04
C ILE A 233 12.24 4.22 11.73
N ALA A 234 12.62 4.85 12.84
CA ALA A 234 11.73 5.71 13.61
C ALA A 234 11.31 6.99 12.86
N ILE A 235 12.09 7.42 11.86
CA ILE A 235 11.80 8.61 11.05
C ILE A 235 10.96 8.20 9.84
N VAL A 236 11.39 7.15 9.12
CA VAL A 236 10.83 6.78 7.82
C VAL A 236 9.52 6.01 7.96
N VAL A 237 9.36 5.18 8.99
CA VAL A 237 8.13 4.38 9.19
C VAL A 237 6.90 5.26 9.39
N PRO A 238 6.89 6.30 10.25
CA PRO A 238 5.74 7.18 10.37
C PRO A 238 5.45 7.97 9.08
N VAL A 239 6.48 8.36 8.32
CA VAL A 239 6.31 9.01 7.01
C VAL A 239 5.69 8.04 6.01
N TYR A 240 6.16 6.80 5.97
CA TYR A 240 5.56 5.76 5.14
C TYR A 240 4.09 5.57 5.49
N TYR A 241 3.73 5.45 6.78
CA TYR A 241 2.33 5.30 7.19
C TYR A 241 1.50 6.55 6.90
N PHE A 242 2.07 7.74 6.97
CA PHE A 242 1.41 8.97 6.56
C PHE A 242 1.08 8.96 5.07
N VAL A 243 2.06 8.62 4.22
CA VAL A 243 1.88 8.50 2.77
C VAL A 243 0.91 7.38 2.42
N TYR A 244 1.02 6.23 3.09
CA TYR A 244 0.10 5.10 2.96
C TYR A 244 -1.34 5.53 3.28
N TYR A 245 -1.53 6.19 4.42
CA TYR A 245 -2.83 6.69 4.81
C TYR A 245 -3.36 7.73 3.81
N LEU A 246 -2.53 8.58 3.23
CA LEU A 246 -2.97 9.55 2.24
C LEU A 246 -3.38 8.93 0.91
N LEU A 247 -2.53 8.04 0.39
CA LEU A 247 -2.65 7.54 -0.98
C LEU A 247 -3.53 6.29 -1.11
N THR A 248 -3.98 5.73 0.01
CA THR A 248 -4.83 4.53 0.03
C THR A 248 -6.18 4.83 0.69
N PRO A 249 -7.10 5.54 0.01
CA PRO A 249 -8.47 5.74 0.49
C PRO A 249 -9.24 4.43 0.55
N LEU A 250 -10.27 4.40 1.41
CA LEU A 250 -11.07 3.20 1.59
C LEU A 250 -11.75 2.80 0.26
N SER A 251 -12.08 3.78 -0.58
CA SER A 251 -12.65 3.57 -1.91
C SER A 251 -11.74 2.78 -2.86
N THR A 252 -10.41 2.85 -2.70
CA THR A 252 -9.47 2.04 -3.51
C THR A 252 -9.63 0.54 -3.25
N PHE A 253 -10.29 0.15 -2.15
CA PHE A 253 -10.56 -1.24 -1.81
C PHE A 253 -12.03 -1.63 -2.02
N ASP A 254 -12.79 -0.86 -2.77
CA ASP A 254 -14.21 -1.16 -2.99
C ASP A 254 -14.40 -2.40 -3.84
N ALA A 255 -13.58 -2.55 -4.88
CA ALA A 255 -13.52 -3.79 -5.64
C ALA A 255 -12.75 -4.87 -4.86
N ALA A 256 -13.33 -6.07 -4.78
CA ALA A 256 -12.77 -7.18 -4.01
C ALA A 256 -11.38 -7.64 -4.49
N ASP A 257 -11.10 -7.51 -5.78
CA ASP A 257 -9.83 -7.84 -6.41
C ASP A 257 -8.70 -6.87 -6.06
N MET A 258 -8.99 -5.58 -5.87
CA MET A 258 -8.02 -4.59 -5.42
C MET A 258 -7.41 -4.93 -4.05
N ARG A 259 -8.09 -5.75 -3.25
CA ARG A 259 -7.58 -6.26 -1.97
C ARG A 259 -6.61 -7.42 -2.12
N LEU A 260 -6.56 -8.07 -3.28
CA LEU A 260 -5.70 -9.22 -3.53
C LEU A 260 -4.24 -8.81 -3.67
N THR A 261 -3.36 -9.70 -3.24
CA THR A 261 -1.91 -9.59 -3.38
C THR A 261 -1.41 -10.59 -4.41
N ASP A 262 -0.38 -10.23 -5.17
CA ASP A 262 0.27 -11.21 -6.03
C ASP A 262 0.86 -12.36 -5.19
N ARG A 263 0.37 -13.58 -5.46
CA ARG A 263 0.74 -14.78 -4.73
C ARG A 263 2.20 -15.15 -4.97
N ALA A 264 2.72 -14.92 -6.17
CA ALA A 264 4.11 -15.22 -6.50
C ALA A 264 5.06 -14.33 -5.70
N SER A 265 4.84 -13.02 -5.72
CA SER A 265 5.60 -12.06 -4.90
C SER A 265 5.49 -12.34 -3.40
N THR A 266 4.27 -12.56 -2.89
CA THR A 266 4.06 -12.79 -1.44
C THR A 266 4.75 -14.07 -0.95
N ARG A 267 4.77 -15.14 -1.76
CA ARG A 267 5.43 -16.40 -1.43
C ARG A 267 6.96 -16.27 -1.32
N THR A 268 7.57 -15.35 -2.06
CA THR A 268 9.03 -15.16 -2.03
C THR A 268 9.49 -14.25 -0.90
N VAL A 269 8.62 -13.41 -0.32
CA VAL A 269 9.00 -12.46 0.75
C VAL A 269 9.70 -13.17 1.91
N LEU A 270 9.08 -14.19 2.49
CA LEU A 270 9.62 -14.90 3.66
C LEU A 270 10.97 -15.60 3.38
N PRO A 271 11.12 -16.45 2.35
CA PRO A 271 12.40 -17.09 2.07
C PRO A 271 13.47 -16.06 1.70
N THR A 272 13.13 -15.00 0.95
CA THR A 272 14.08 -13.92 0.65
C THR A 272 14.53 -13.22 1.92
N GLN A 273 13.62 -12.86 2.84
CA GLN A 273 14.00 -12.22 4.10
C GLN A 273 14.84 -13.13 5.01
N LEU A 274 14.53 -14.41 5.07
CA LEU A 274 15.34 -15.38 5.82
C LEU A 274 16.76 -15.46 5.23
N ALA A 275 16.87 -15.56 3.91
CA ALA A 275 18.15 -15.71 3.22
C ALA A 275 19.00 -14.43 3.21
N THR A 276 18.38 -13.24 3.11
CA THR A 276 19.12 -11.98 2.95
C THR A 276 19.21 -11.18 4.25
N HIS A 277 18.14 -11.05 5.03
CA HIS A 277 18.13 -10.20 6.23
C HIS A 277 18.53 -10.98 7.49
N TYR A 278 17.85 -12.09 7.76
CA TYR A 278 18.10 -12.84 8.99
C TYR A 278 19.38 -13.66 8.94
N ALA A 279 19.75 -14.23 7.78
CA ALA A 279 21.02 -14.96 7.64
C ALA A 279 22.24 -14.03 7.77
N THR A 280 22.22 -12.85 7.13
CA THR A 280 23.30 -11.85 7.26
C THR A 280 23.40 -11.34 8.68
N PHE A 281 22.25 -11.08 9.34
CA PHE A 281 22.21 -10.73 10.76
C PHE A 281 22.80 -11.83 11.66
N LEU A 282 22.42 -13.09 11.45
CA LEU A 282 22.96 -14.22 12.21
C LEU A 282 24.46 -14.38 11.97
N MET A 283 24.94 -14.21 10.75
CA MET A 283 26.37 -14.25 10.45
C MET A 283 27.12 -13.08 11.11
N ALA A 284 26.54 -11.88 11.15
CA ALA A 284 27.13 -10.71 11.78
C ALA A 284 27.28 -10.91 13.30
N TYR A 285 26.32 -11.59 13.90
CA TYR A 285 26.30 -11.86 15.33
C TYR A 285 27.17 -13.07 15.72
N LEU A 286 27.09 -14.16 14.97
CA LEU A 286 27.77 -15.43 15.27
C LEU A 286 29.18 -15.50 14.70
N GLY A 287 29.59 -14.52 13.89
CA GLY A 287 30.94 -14.44 13.32
C GLY A 287 32.02 -14.65 14.39
N PRO A 288 32.99 -15.56 14.14
CA PRO A 288 34.12 -15.80 15.05
C PRO A 288 35.16 -14.66 15.03
N THR A 289 35.24 -13.89 13.94
CA THR A 289 36.19 -12.79 13.79
C THR A 289 35.47 -11.48 13.50
N LEU A 290 36.04 -10.35 13.96
CA LEU A 290 35.49 -9.01 13.73
C LEU A 290 35.32 -8.72 12.23
N ALA A 291 36.28 -9.16 11.40
CA ALA A 291 36.21 -9.05 9.96
C ALA A 291 35.03 -9.85 9.36
N GLN A 292 34.72 -11.04 9.89
CA GLN A 292 33.54 -11.81 9.46
C GLN A 292 32.24 -11.19 9.95
N CYS A 293 32.21 -10.62 11.16
CA CYS A 293 31.05 -9.89 11.67
C CYS A 293 30.75 -8.63 10.82
N GLN A 294 31.78 -7.93 10.37
CA GLN A 294 31.68 -6.78 9.47
C GLN A 294 31.33 -7.18 8.03
N ALA A 295 31.87 -8.30 7.55
CA ALA A 295 31.61 -8.81 6.20
C ALA A 295 30.24 -9.50 6.05
N ALA A 296 29.61 -9.91 7.15
CA ALA A 296 28.34 -10.61 7.16
C ALA A 296 27.15 -9.82 6.58
N GLY A 297 27.26 -8.49 6.44
CA GLY A 297 26.33 -7.68 5.66
C GLY A 297 26.32 -8.02 4.16
N PHE A 298 27.27 -8.84 3.69
CA PHE A 298 27.42 -9.27 2.31
C PHE A 298 27.40 -10.80 2.22
N LEU A 299 26.39 -11.34 1.54
CA LEU A 299 26.39 -12.74 1.14
C LEU A 299 27.64 -13.00 0.27
N LEU A 300 28.47 -13.96 0.71
CA LEU A 300 29.68 -14.49 0.06
C LEU A 300 30.98 -13.70 0.28
N ARG A 301 31.52 -13.73 1.52
CA ARG A 301 32.93 -14.06 1.72
C ARG A 301 33.21 -14.58 3.13
N SER A 302 33.46 -15.88 3.28
CA SER A 302 34.42 -16.36 4.30
C SER A 302 34.80 -17.83 4.14
N ARG A 303 36.10 -18.10 4.27
CA ARG A 303 36.71 -19.40 4.60
C ARG A 303 37.27 -19.29 6.03
N SER A 304 36.93 -20.27 6.89
CA SER A 304 37.55 -20.69 8.20
C SER A 304 37.63 -19.67 9.36
N THR A 305 37.69 -19.98 10.69
CA THR A 305 37.47 -21.15 11.58
C THR A 305 37.29 -20.63 13.04
N VAL A 306 36.35 -21.23 13.80
CA VAL A 306 36.26 -21.49 15.27
C VAL A 306 36.62 -20.41 16.33
N GLN A 307 35.69 -20.09 17.25
CA GLN A 307 35.79 -20.34 18.73
C GLN A 307 34.42 -20.20 19.43
N HIS A 308 34.02 -21.23 20.18
CA HIS A 308 32.67 -21.46 20.73
C HIS A 308 32.76 -21.70 22.24
N GLN A 309 32.13 -20.88 23.09
CA GLN A 309 31.51 -21.35 24.36
C GLN A 309 30.69 -20.31 25.13
N THR A 310 30.99 -19.01 25.06
CA THR A 310 30.25 -17.98 25.82
C THR A 310 28.98 -17.43 25.11
N LYS A 311 28.88 -17.56 23.78
CA LYS A 311 27.72 -17.06 23.00
C LYS A 311 26.43 -17.90 23.12
N LEU A 312 26.49 -19.15 23.59
CA LEU A 312 25.36 -20.10 23.51
C LEU A 312 24.21 -19.83 24.50
N ALA A 313 24.52 -19.26 25.68
CA ALA A 313 23.53 -18.98 26.71
C ALA A 313 22.62 -17.80 26.34
N HIS A 314 23.19 -16.67 25.89
CA HIS A 314 22.43 -15.53 25.35
C HIS A 314 21.62 -15.92 24.11
N MET A 315 22.12 -16.88 23.32
CA MET A 315 21.43 -17.39 22.13
C MET A 315 20.16 -18.16 22.50
N LYS A 316 20.16 -19.01 23.53
CA LYS A 316 18.93 -19.70 23.98
C LYS A 316 17.83 -18.73 24.37
N THR A 317 18.16 -17.66 25.10
CA THR A 317 17.20 -16.65 25.56
C THR A 317 16.67 -15.81 24.39
N PHE A 318 17.53 -15.40 23.45
CA PHE A 318 17.12 -14.66 22.26
C PHE A 318 16.20 -15.50 21.34
N TRP A 319 16.54 -16.77 21.09
CA TRP A 319 15.74 -17.66 20.25
C TRP A 319 14.37 -17.96 20.84
N GLN A 320 14.27 -18.17 22.16
CA GLN A 320 13.00 -18.39 22.84
C GLN A 320 12.09 -17.16 22.82
N VAL A 321 12.64 -15.96 23.04
CA VAL A 321 11.82 -14.75 23.21
C VAL A 321 11.48 -14.09 21.87
N ASN A 322 12.47 -13.91 20.98
CA ASN A 322 12.27 -13.10 19.76
C ASN A 322 11.93 -13.94 18.53
N VAL A 323 12.59 -15.08 18.33
CA VAL A 323 12.44 -15.85 17.08
C VAL A 323 11.28 -16.82 17.16
N LEU A 324 11.17 -17.61 18.23
CA LEU A 324 10.05 -18.52 18.47
C LEU A 324 8.73 -17.75 18.69
N GLY A 325 8.76 -16.61 19.39
CA GLY A 325 7.60 -15.73 19.54
C GLY A 325 7.09 -15.19 18.19
N LYS A 326 8.00 -14.71 17.32
CA LYS A 326 7.65 -14.20 15.98
C LYS A 326 7.24 -15.31 15.02
N LEU A 327 7.88 -16.49 15.07
CA LEU A 327 7.47 -17.66 14.29
C LEU A 327 6.09 -18.16 14.69
N ASN A 328 5.73 -18.13 15.98
CA ASN A 328 4.38 -18.43 16.43
C ASN A 328 3.37 -17.38 15.94
N CYS A 329 3.76 -16.10 15.91
CA CYS A 329 2.93 -15.03 15.32
C CYS A 329 2.72 -15.26 13.81
N ILE A 330 3.78 -15.56 13.05
CA ILE A 330 3.70 -15.89 11.62
C ILE A 330 2.87 -17.16 11.40
N GLN A 331 3.04 -18.20 12.21
CA GLN A 331 2.20 -19.41 12.14
C GLN A 331 0.74 -19.12 12.46
N SER A 332 0.45 -18.21 13.40
CA SER A 332 -0.92 -17.78 13.69
C SER A 332 -1.53 -17.02 12.53
N VAL A 333 -0.80 -16.11 11.88
CA VAL A 333 -1.23 -15.43 10.65
C VAL A 333 -1.42 -16.44 9.52
N THR A 334 -0.51 -17.39 9.36
CA THR A 334 -0.60 -18.43 8.32
C THR A 334 -1.78 -19.37 8.58
N LYS A 335 -2.09 -19.69 9.84
CA LYS A 335 -3.30 -20.45 10.22
C LYS A 335 -4.56 -19.66 9.93
N VAL A 336 -4.60 -18.37 10.25
CA VAL A 336 -5.72 -17.48 9.92
C VAL A 336 -5.91 -17.38 8.40
N MET A 337 -4.84 -17.23 7.63
CA MET A 337 -4.90 -17.22 6.17
C MET A 337 -5.33 -18.57 5.57
N LYS A 338 -4.97 -19.69 6.20
CA LYS A 338 -5.44 -21.03 5.82
C LYS A 338 -6.89 -21.32 6.23
N ALA A 339 -7.37 -20.64 7.28
CA ALA A 339 -8.73 -20.74 7.78
C ALA A 339 -9.71 -19.79 7.09
N GLN A 340 -9.23 -18.92 6.19
CA GLN A 340 -10.12 -18.20 5.30
C GLN A 340 -10.74 -19.18 4.31
N ASP A 341 -12.05 -19.41 4.44
CA ASP A 341 -12.80 -20.28 3.55
C ASP A 341 -12.67 -19.78 2.10
N PRO A 342 -12.42 -20.68 1.13
CA PRO A 342 -12.30 -20.30 -0.26
C PRO A 342 -13.64 -19.74 -0.75
N CYS A 343 -13.61 -18.52 -1.29
CA CYS A 343 -14.75 -17.98 -2.01
C CYS A 343 -14.86 -18.73 -3.34
N THR A 344 -15.84 -19.63 -3.45
CA THR A 344 -16.18 -20.29 -4.71
C THR A 344 -16.94 -19.31 -5.60
N LEU A 345 -16.36 -18.95 -6.74
CA LEU A 345 -17.00 -18.05 -7.71
C LEU A 345 -17.55 -18.91 -8.85
N ASN A 346 -18.88 -18.95 -8.98
CA ASN A 346 -19.56 -19.68 -10.06
C ASN A 346 -19.77 -18.73 -11.24
N HIS A 347 -19.01 -18.93 -12.32
CA HIS A 347 -19.17 -18.14 -13.55
C HIS A 347 -19.46 -19.06 -14.73
N ARG A 348 -20.67 -18.92 -15.31
CA ARG A 348 -21.15 -19.69 -16.48
C ARG A 348 -21.08 -21.22 -16.28
N GLY A 349 -21.53 -21.72 -15.13
CA GLY A 349 -21.62 -23.16 -14.86
C GLY A 349 -20.27 -23.85 -14.61
N ARG A 350 -19.16 -23.09 -14.55
CA ARG A 350 -17.88 -23.58 -14.02
C ARG A 350 -17.68 -22.99 -12.62
N ILE A 351 -17.61 -23.88 -11.64
CA ILE A 351 -17.18 -23.56 -10.28
C ILE A 351 -15.65 -23.48 -10.32
N ARG A 352 -15.09 -22.31 -9.97
CA ARG A 352 -13.66 -22.15 -9.74
C ARG A 352 -13.43 -21.81 -8.27
N ASP A 353 -12.61 -22.62 -7.61
CA ASP A 353 -12.11 -22.34 -6.27
C ASP A 353 -11.05 -21.25 -6.39
N ILE A 354 -11.39 -20.02 -6.05
CA ILE A 354 -10.41 -18.94 -5.99
C ILE A 354 -9.63 -19.11 -4.69
N GLY A 355 -8.42 -19.65 -4.80
CA GLY A 355 -7.49 -19.85 -3.66
C GLY A 355 -6.72 -21.17 -3.69
N ARG A 356 -7.23 -22.18 -4.41
CA ARG A 356 -6.62 -23.51 -4.49
C ARG A 356 -6.02 -23.74 -5.88
N GLU A 357 -4.76 -23.37 -6.04
CA GLU A 357 -3.88 -24.12 -6.92
C GLU A 357 -2.99 -24.97 -6.04
N SER A 358 -3.04 -26.27 -6.31
CA SER A 358 -2.34 -27.36 -5.64
C SER A 358 -0.87 -27.05 -5.41
N PHE A 359 -0.40 -27.40 -4.21
CA PHE A 359 1.02 -27.39 -3.85
C PHE A 359 1.84 -28.29 -4.76
#